data_AF-A0A1T5KXI2-F1
#
_entry.id   AF-A0A1T5KXI2-F1
#
_cell.length_a   1.000
_cell.length_b   1.000
_cell.length_c   1.000
_cell.angle_alpha   90.00
_cell.angle_beta   90.00
_cell.angle_gamma   90.00
#
_symmetry.space_group_name_H-M   'P 1'
#
loop_
_entity.id
_entity.type
_entity.pdbx_description
1 polymer ?
#
loop_
_entity_poly.entity_id
_entity_poly.type
_entity_poly.pdbx_seq_one_letter_code
_entity_poly.pdbx_strand_id
1 'polypeptide(L)'
;MSDVRQQSDPGLDAAPSFTPGRAGGVIAAIFMPVGLLIGWIIQFSALLARDFSGAGGDSDDVVLLVWFLVGAAVGAGIPLAVLIVTVRGVRRNPRFSRIALVASIIVLVFAVPSNLILLGFQIPQAIDEVVSKAQPPTAAETHFSNGSAAAELRELGDRTVEILGGDPSNSFSPNGLPVRALAEECTLENSKPGTSWRYSFAAELLVDADGAPLVAEGDDRLPTATDDLDGVRAYWESKGIASEADSASAAGNQFVAQADWLDTYSYARPGPDVILTTICLAD
;
A
#
# COMPACT_ATOMS: atom_id res chain seq x y z
N MET A 1 52.79 -66.79 -57.75
CA MET A 1 51.84 -67.59 -56.94
C MET A 1 51.43 -66.71 -55.77
N SER A 2 50.13 -66.42 -55.67
CA SER A 2 49.41 -65.73 -54.57
C SER A 2 49.78 -64.23 -54.39
N ASP A 3 49.09 -63.25 -54.98
CA ASP A 3 47.67 -62.85 -54.86
C ASP A 3 47.35 -62.26 -53.47
N VAL A 4 47.04 -60.95 -53.42
CA VAL A 4 45.96 -60.30 -52.64
C VAL A 4 45.83 -58.83 -53.05
N ARG A 5 44.66 -58.55 -53.64
CA ARG A 5 43.94 -57.29 -53.91
C ARG A 5 43.83 -56.30 -52.74
N GLN A 6 43.74 -54.99 -53.07
CA GLN A 6 42.66 -54.01 -52.78
C GLN A 6 43.26 -52.58 -52.87
N GLN A 7 42.90 -51.66 -53.78
CA GLN A 7 41.57 -51.06 -54.06
C GLN A 7 40.96 -50.52 -52.75
N SER A 8 40.95 -49.21 -52.45
CA SER A 8 40.14 -48.17 -53.11
C SER A 8 40.51 -46.77 -52.58
N ASP A 9 40.47 -45.76 -53.46
CA ASP A 9 40.10 -44.34 -53.21
C ASP A 9 38.68 -44.26 -52.54
N PRO A 10 38.10 -43.13 -52.06
CA PRO A 10 38.57 -41.73 -52.02
C PRO A 10 38.22 -40.97 -50.71
N GLY A 11 38.55 -39.68 -50.64
CA GLY A 11 37.79 -38.72 -49.83
C GLY A 11 38.15 -38.61 -48.35
N LEU A 12 39.29 -37.97 -48.05
CA LEU A 12 39.38 -37.21 -46.81
C LEU A 12 38.68 -35.87 -47.05
N ASP A 13 37.36 -35.92 -46.93
CA ASP A 13 36.51 -34.75 -46.73
C ASP A 13 37.14 -33.89 -45.64
N ALA A 14 37.31 -32.61 -45.97
CA ALA A 14 37.80 -31.59 -45.09
C ALA A 14 36.94 -31.57 -43.81
N ALA A 15 37.45 -32.14 -42.73
CA ALA A 15 36.89 -31.95 -41.42
C ALA A 15 36.89 -30.43 -41.14
N PRO A 16 35.73 -29.81 -40.83
CA PRO A 16 35.67 -28.39 -40.54
C PRO A 16 36.52 -28.15 -39.29
N SER A 17 37.68 -27.52 -39.48
CA SER A 17 38.57 -27.13 -38.40
C SER A 17 37.81 -26.22 -37.44
N PHE A 18 37.43 -26.76 -36.29
CA PHE A 18 36.70 -26.02 -35.26
C PHE A 18 37.67 -24.99 -34.66
N THR A 19 37.59 -23.74 -35.16
CA THR A 19 38.43 -22.66 -34.66
C THR A 19 37.89 -22.23 -33.28
N PRO A 20 38.63 -22.46 -32.18
CA PRO A 20 38.08 -22.33 -30.82
C PRO A 20 37.61 -20.92 -30.44
N GLY A 21 38.05 -19.89 -31.18
CA GLY A 21 37.72 -18.49 -30.90
C GLY A 21 36.40 -17.97 -31.51
N ARG A 22 35.86 -18.63 -32.54
CA ARG A 22 34.66 -18.13 -33.27
C ARG A 22 33.37 -18.80 -32.76
N ALA A 23 33.43 -20.11 -32.50
CA ALA A 23 32.29 -20.86 -31.96
C ALA A 23 31.91 -20.41 -30.54
N GLY A 24 32.88 -20.19 -29.66
CA GLY A 24 32.62 -19.67 -28.31
C GLY A 24 31.99 -18.27 -28.31
N GLY A 25 32.36 -17.42 -29.27
CA GLY A 25 31.77 -16.09 -29.43
C GLY A 25 30.32 -16.10 -29.93
N VAL A 26 29.97 -17.06 -30.81
CA VAL A 26 28.59 -17.24 -31.30
C VAL A 26 27.69 -17.81 -30.20
N ILE A 27 28.19 -18.78 -29.43
CA ILE A 27 27.48 -19.33 -28.27
C ILE A 27 27.20 -18.20 -27.25
N ALA A 28 28.20 -17.42 -26.88
CA ALA A 28 28.01 -16.29 -25.97
C ALA A 28 27.01 -15.24 -26.51
N ALA A 29 27.03 -14.97 -27.82
CA ALA A 29 26.11 -14.01 -28.45
C ALA A 29 24.65 -14.50 -28.48
N ILE A 30 24.42 -15.82 -28.50
CA ILE A 30 23.08 -16.41 -28.46
C ILE A 30 22.56 -16.50 -27.02
N PHE A 31 23.42 -16.84 -26.06
CA PHE A 31 23.00 -17.01 -24.66
C PHE A 31 22.82 -15.68 -23.90
N MET A 32 23.47 -14.58 -24.32
CA MET A 32 23.28 -13.26 -23.68
C MET A 32 21.85 -12.70 -23.78
N PRO A 33 21.19 -12.70 -24.95
CA PRO A 33 19.78 -12.30 -25.08
C PRO A 33 18.84 -13.18 -24.25
N VAL A 34 19.11 -14.48 -24.19
CA VAL A 34 18.33 -15.43 -23.36
C VAL A 34 18.49 -15.12 -21.87
N GLY A 35 19.72 -14.84 -21.43
CA GLY A 35 19.98 -14.40 -20.05
C GLY A 35 19.30 -13.08 -19.70
N LEU A 36 19.25 -12.12 -20.65
CA LEU A 36 18.50 -10.87 -20.50
C LEU A 36 17.00 -11.13 -20.34
N LEU A 37 16.42 -11.99 -21.19
CA LEU A 37 15.01 -12.38 -21.11
C LEU A 37 14.68 -13.07 -19.77
N ILE A 38 15.53 -13.98 -19.31
CA ILE A 38 15.37 -14.64 -18.01
C ILE A 38 15.45 -13.62 -16.87
N GLY A 39 16.42 -12.69 -16.92
CA GLY A 39 16.54 -11.61 -15.94
C GLY A 39 15.31 -10.71 -15.91
N TRP A 40 14.76 -10.38 -17.08
CA TRP A 40 13.51 -9.63 -17.22
C TRP A 40 12.31 -10.39 -16.67
N ILE A 41 12.18 -11.69 -16.95
CA ILE A 41 11.08 -12.51 -16.41
C ILE A 41 11.15 -12.56 -14.89
N ILE A 42 12.34 -12.72 -14.31
CA ILE A 42 12.53 -12.70 -12.85
C ILE A 42 12.14 -11.33 -12.28
N GLN A 43 12.61 -10.23 -12.87
CA GLN A 43 12.25 -8.87 -12.43
C GLN A 43 10.75 -8.58 -12.56
N PHE A 44 10.12 -8.98 -13.66
CA PHE A 44 8.67 -8.86 -13.85
C PHE A 44 7.88 -9.73 -12.87
N SER A 45 8.36 -10.93 -12.57
CA SER A 45 7.70 -11.81 -11.60
C SER A 45 7.73 -11.27 -10.18
N ALA A 46 8.83 -10.61 -9.77
CA ALA A 46 8.91 -9.93 -8.48
C ALA A 46 7.96 -8.73 -8.38
N LEU A 47 7.84 -7.94 -9.46
CA LEU A 47 6.87 -6.85 -9.54
C LEU A 47 5.42 -7.34 -9.46
N LEU A 48 5.10 -8.40 -10.21
CA LEU A 48 3.79 -9.02 -10.16
C LEU A 48 3.50 -9.65 -8.81
N ALA A 49 4.50 -10.25 -8.14
CA ALA A 49 4.31 -10.77 -6.80
C ALA A 49 3.91 -9.64 -5.83
N ARG A 50 4.59 -8.49 -5.90
CA ARG A 50 4.28 -7.32 -5.05
C ARG A 50 2.86 -6.79 -5.23
N ASP A 51 2.38 -6.68 -6.47
CA ASP A 51 1.03 -6.13 -6.75
C ASP A 51 -0.11 -7.12 -6.47
N PHE A 52 0.17 -8.43 -6.46
CA PHE A 52 -0.86 -9.47 -6.27
C PHE A 52 -0.79 -10.19 -4.92
N SER A 53 0.30 -10.07 -4.14
CA SER A 53 0.39 -10.58 -2.77
C SER A 53 -0.12 -9.52 -1.79
N GLY A 54 -1.42 -9.53 -1.51
CA GLY A 54 -2.06 -8.65 -0.52
C GLY A 54 -1.67 -8.93 0.95
N ALA A 55 -0.39 -9.17 1.25
CA ALA A 55 0.11 -9.44 2.59
C ALA A 55 1.35 -8.57 2.86
N GLY A 56 1.11 -7.42 3.48
CA GLY A 56 2.18 -6.51 3.93
C GLY A 56 2.80 -7.03 5.21
N GLY A 57 4.01 -7.58 5.11
CA GLY A 57 4.91 -7.80 6.24
C GLY A 57 6.31 -7.30 5.86
N ASP A 58 6.99 -6.60 6.79
CA ASP A 58 8.32 -5.99 6.58
C ASP A 58 9.38 -6.97 6.01
N SER A 59 9.20 -8.28 6.18
CA SER A 59 10.08 -9.31 5.61
C SER A 59 9.96 -9.47 4.09
N ASP A 60 8.77 -9.21 3.53
CA ASP A 60 8.48 -9.50 2.12
C ASP A 60 9.07 -8.42 1.20
N ASP A 61 9.13 -7.17 1.66
CA ASP A 61 9.78 -6.07 0.92
C ASP A 61 11.29 -6.22 0.84
N VAL A 62 11.95 -6.69 1.91
CA VAL A 62 13.39 -6.97 1.90
C VAL A 62 13.71 -8.14 0.96
N VAL A 63 12.86 -9.17 0.95
CA VAL A 63 12.99 -10.32 0.04
C VAL A 63 12.80 -9.89 -1.41
N LEU A 64 11.82 -9.03 -1.70
CA LEU A 64 11.59 -8.46 -3.03
C LEU A 64 12.78 -7.63 -3.53
N LEU A 65 13.37 -6.80 -2.67
CA LEU A 65 14.54 -6.00 -3.01
C LEU A 65 15.76 -6.88 -3.33
N VAL A 66 15.98 -7.97 -2.56
CA VAL A 66 17.05 -8.94 -2.82
C VAL A 66 16.84 -9.66 -4.15
N TRP A 67 15.63 -10.12 -4.46
CA TRP A 67 15.31 -10.77 -5.73
C TRP A 67 15.48 -9.83 -6.93
N PHE A 68 15.13 -8.56 -6.77
CA PHE A 68 15.33 -7.54 -7.78
C PHE A 68 16.82 -7.30 -8.07
N LEU A 69 17.66 -7.21 -7.03
CA LEU A 69 19.11 -7.07 -7.16
C LEU A 69 19.75 -8.28 -7.84
N VAL A 70 19.28 -9.50 -7.53
CA VAL A 70 19.72 -10.74 -8.19
C VAL A 70 19.35 -10.71 -9.68
N GLY A 71 18.12 -10.31 -10.03
CA GLY A 71 17.68 -10.17 -11.42
C GLY A 71 18.53 -9.15 -12.20
N ALA A 72 18.84 -8.01 -11.59
CA ALA A 72 19.68 -6.98 -12.19
C ALA A 72 21.13 -7.46 -12.40
N ALA A 73 21.69 -8.19 -11.43
CA ALA A 73 23.03 -8.77 -11.54
C ALA A 73 23.13 -9.81 -12.67
N VAL A 74 22.09 -10.62 -12.88
CA VAL A 74 22.05 -11.58 -13.99
C VAL A 74 21.88 -10.86 -15.34
N GLY A 75 20.94 -9.92 -15.43
CA GLY A 75 20.60 -9.24 -16.69
C GLY A 75 21.69 -8.28 -17.20
N ALA A 76 22.38 -7.57 -16.30
CA ALA A 76 23.39 -6.57 -16.67
C ALA A 76 24.83 -6.98 -16.31
N GLY A 77 25.01 -7.76 -15.24
CA GLY A 77 26.35 -8.15 -14.76
C GLY A 77 27.06 -9.14 -15.69
N ILE A 78 26.33 -10.10 -16.26
CA ILE A 78 26.91 -11.08 -17.21
C ILE A 78 27.40 -10.39 -18.51
N PRO A 79 26.60 -9.55 -19.20
CA PRO A 79 27.06 -8.78 -20.35
C PRO A 79 28.24 -7.85 -20.04
N LEU A 80 28.25 -7.22 -18.86
CA LEU A 80 29.34 -6.34 -18.43
C LEU A 80 30.65 -7.11 -18.22
N ALA A 81 30.59 -8.27 -17.57
CA ALA A 81 31.76 -9.13 -17.37
C ALA A 81 32.33 -9.60 -18.72
N VAL A 82 31.47 -10.00 -19.67
CA VAL A 82 31.90 -10.40 -21.01
C VAL A 82 32.49 -9.21 -21.79
N LEU A 83 31.92 -8.01 -21.68
CA LEU A 83 32.50 -6.80 -22.26
C LEU A 83 33.91 -6.53 -21.70
N ILE A 84 34.10 -6.62 -20.37
CA ILE A 84 35.40 -6.40 -19.74
C ILE A 84 36.44 -7.43 -20.20
N VAL A 85 36.07 -8.71 -20.24
CA VAL A 85 36.95 -9.81 -20.69
C VAL A 85 37.29 -9.67 -22.17
N THR A 86 36.31 -9.36 -23.02
CA THR A 86 36.54 -9.18 -24.46
C THR A 86 37.39 -7.94 -24.76
N VAL A 87 37.16 -6.81 -24.09
CA VAL A 87 38.00 -5.61 -24.22
C VAL A 87 39.45 -5.89 -23.79
N ARG A 88 39.64 -6.58 -22.65
CA ARG A 88 40.99 -6.98 -22.19
C ARG A 88 41.67 -7.97 -23.16
N GLY A 89 40.90 -8.91 -23.72
CA GLY A 89 41.37 -9.88 -24.71
C GLY A 89 41.76 -9.24 -26.04
N VAL A 90 40.95 -8.31 -26.55
CA VAL A 90 41.23 -7.55 -27.79
C VAL A 90 42.47 -6.68 -27.63
N ARG A 91 42.68 -6.06 -26.45
CA ARG A 91 43.91 -5.29 -26.16
C ARG A 91 45.18 -6.15 -26.17
N ARG A 92 45.09 -7.43 -25.83
CA ARG A 92 46.23 -8.35 -25.83
C ARG A 92 46.44 -9.06 -27.17
N ASN A 93 45.38 -9.30 -27.95
CA ASN A 93 45.44 -9.99 -29.24
C ASN A 93 44.37 -9.45 -30.22
N PRO A 94 44.74 -8.82 -31.34
CA PRO A 94 43.80 -8.19 -32.28
C PRO A 94 42.95 -9.18 -33.11
N ARG A 95 43.17 -10.49 -32.95
CA ARG A 95 42.39 -11.57 -33.59
C ARG A 95 41.14 -11.98 -32.79
N PHE A 96 40.86 -11.34 -31.66
CA PHE A 96 39.68 -11.63 -30.85
C PHE A 96 38.37 -11.23 -31.55
N SER A 97 37.33 -12.04 -31.36
CA SER A 97 36.04 -11.90 -32.05
C SER A 97 35.32 -10.59 -31.67
N ARG A 98 35.17 -9.69 -32.65
CA ARG A 98 34.43 -8.42 -32.52
C ARG A 98 32.91 -8.62 -32.33
N ILE A 99 32.39 -9.81 -32.67
CA ILE A 99 30.96 -10.13 -32.62
C ILE A 99 30.46 -10.17 -31.17
N ALA A 100 31.24 -10.77 -30.26
CA ALA A 100 30.88 -10.83 -28.83
C ALA A 100 30.84 -9.43 -28.18
N LEU A 101 31.75 -8.54 -28.61
CA LEU A 101 31.77 -7.15 -28.15
C LEU A 101 30.51 -6.39 -28.57
N VAL A 102 30.12 -6.49 -29.84
CA VAL A 102 28.92 -5.84 -30.37
C VAL A 102 27.65 -6.38 -29.69
N ALA A 103 27.56 -7.70 -29.48
CA ALA A 103 26.44 -8.32 -28.78
C ALA A 103 26.32 -7.82 -27.33
N SER A 104 27.43 -7.75 -26.58
CA SER A 104 27.43 -7.21 -25.21
C SER A 104 27.03 -5.74 -25.15
N ILE A 105 27.47 -4.92 -26.11
CA ILE A 105 27.09 -3.50 -26.19
C ILE A 105 25.59 -3.37 -26.43
N ILE A 106 25.03 -4.12 -27.40
CA ILE A 106 23.60 -4.09 -27.70
C ILE A 106 22.79 -4.46 -26.46
N VAL A 107 23.17 -5.55 -25.77
CA VAL A 107 22.48 -5.99 -24.55
C VAL A 107 22.56 -4.94 -23.44
N LEU A 108 23.71 -4.30 -23.23
CA LEU A 108 23.87 -3.24 -22.23
C LEU A 108 23.05 -1.98 -22.57
N VAL A 109 22.93 -1.62 -23.85
CA VAL A 109 22.12 -0.48 -24.30
C VAL A 109 20.63 -0.67 -23.96
N PHE A 110 20.13 -1.90 -23.93
CA PHE A 110 18.75 -2.16 -23.50
C PHE A 110 18.65 -2.38 -21.98
N ALA A 111 19.59 -3.12 -21.38
CA ALA A 111 19.57 -3.46 -19.96
C ALA A 111 19.76 -2.24 -19.05
N VAL A 112 20.67 -1.31 -19.40
CA VAL A 112 20.99 -0.17 -18.52
C VAL A 112 19.80 0.80 -18.42
N PRO A 113 19.17 1.27 -19.52
CA PRO A 113 18.00 2.12 -19.44
C PRO A 113 16.81 1.43 -18.77
N SER A 114 16.56 0.15 -19.04
CA SER A 114 15.42 -0.56 -18.41
C SER A 114 15.59 -0.66 -16.89
N ASN A 115 16.80 -0.94 -16.41
CA ASN A 115 17.08 -0.99 -14.97
C ASN A 115 17.09 0.42 -14.33
N LEU A 116 17.59 1.43 -15.03
CA LEU A 116 17.57 2.82 -14.54
C LEU A 116 16.16 3.40 -14.44
N ILE A 117 15.27 3.08 -15.38
CA ILE A 117 13.86 3.50 -15.33
C ILE A 117 13.18 2.88 -14.11
N LEU A 118 13.37 1.58 -13.88
CA LEU A 118 12.80 0.87 -12.72
C LEU A 118 13.31 1.45 -11.38
N LEU A 119 14.63 1.69 -11.26
CA LEU A 119 15.21 2.31 -10.07
C LEU A 119 14.72 3.76 -9.87
N GLY A 120 14.53 4.50 -10.96
CA GLY A 120 14.02 5.87 -10.94
C GLY A 120 12.61 6.01 -10.37
N PHE A 121 11.76 4.98 -10.52
CA PHE A 121 10.41 4.96 -9.95
C PHE A 121 10.35 4.38 -8.53
N GLN A 122 11.19 3.40 -8.20
CA GLN A 122 11.13 2.71 -6.90
C GLN A 122 11.83 3.45 -5.76
N ILE A 123 12.95 4.12 -6.04
CA ILE A 123 13.75 4.79 -5.00
C ILE A 123 12.99 5.94 -4.32
N PRO A 124 12.28 6.84 -5.05
CA PRO A 124 11.53 7.91 -4.41
C PRO A 124 10.44 7.38 -3.48
N GLN A 125 9.69 6.36 -3.91
CA GLN A 125 8.60 5.79 -3.12
C GLN A 125 9.08 5.12 -1.82
N ALA A 126 10.19 4.38 -1.88
CA ALA A 126 10.80 3.77 -0.70
C ALA A 126 11.37 4.81 0.27
N ILE A 127 11.90 5.93 -0.25
CA ILE A 127 12.39 7.03 0.58
C ILE A 127 11.22 7.74 1.27
N ASP A 128 10.14 8.04 0.54
CA ASP A 128 8.95 8.70 1.11
C ASP A 128 8.32 7.85 2.22
N GLU A 129 8.28 6.52 2.04
CA GLU A 129 7.79 5.60 3.05
C GLU A 129 8.68 5.56 4.31
N VAL A 130 10.01 5.49 4.14
CA VAL A 130 10.95 5.52 5.27
C VAL A 130 10.92 6.87 5.99
N VAL A 131 10.80 7.97 5.24
CA VAL A 131 10.70 9.32 5.80
C VAL A 131 9.39 9.48 6.56
N SER A 132 8.27 8.99 6.02
CA SER A 132 6.96 8.99 6.69
C SER A 132 7.01 8.17 7.98
N LYS A 133 7.51 6.93 7.93
CA LYS A 133 7.67 6.05 9.10
C LYS A 133 8.58 6.64 10.19
N ALA A 134 9.54 7.48 9.80
CA ALA A 134 10.44 8.16 10.72
C ALA A 134 9.83 9.41 11.37
N GLN A 135 8.71 9.94 10.86
CA GLN A 135 8.06 11.09 11.48
C GLN A 135 7.42 10.72 12.84
N PRO A 136 7.49 11.61 13.83
CA PRO A 136 6.67 11.47 15.03
C PRO A 136 5.17 11.58 14.65
N PRO A 137 4.26 10.99 15.46
CA PRO A 137 2.83 11.23 15.30
C PRO A 137 2.51 12.72 15.33
N THR A 138 1.46 13.12 14.63
CA THR A 138 1.05 14.53 14.55
C THR A 138 0.45 15.01 15.87
N ALA A 139 0.29 16.33 16.01
CA ALA A 139 -0.36 16.91 17.18
C ALA A 139 -1.84 16.49 17.32
N ALA A 140 -2.52 16.24 16.20
CA ALA A 140 -3.90 15.75 16.19
C ALA A 140 -3.97 14.28 16.62
N GLU A 141 -3.06 13.43 16.13
CA GLU A 141 -2.97 12.02 16.51
C GLU A 141 -2.63 11.84 18.00
N THR A 142 -1.91 12.79 18.59
CA THR A 142 -1.52 12.79 20.02
C THR A 142 -2.42 13.63 20.91
N HIS A 143 -3.56 14.09 20.39
CA HIS A 143 -4.48 14.99 21.11
C HIS A 143 -4.87 14.44 22.49
N PHE A 144 -5.10 13.12 22.58
CA PHE A 144 -5.54 12.44 23.80
C PHE A 144 -4.43 11.68 24.54
N SER A 145 -3.14 11.90 24.25
CA SER A 145 -2.04 11.12 24.87
C SER A 145 -1.95 11.26 26.40
N ASN A 146 -2.64 12.22 27.01
CA ASN A 146 -2.73 12.40 28.47
C ASN A 146 -4.12 12.07 29.05
N GLY A 147 -5.03 11.53 28.24
CA GLY A 147 -6.44 11.32 28.57
C GLY A 147 -7.02 10.07 27.92
N SER A 148 -8.34 9.93 27.95
CA SER A 148 -9.03 8.80 27.31
C SER A 148 -9.94 9.32 26.21
N ALA A 149 -9.52 9.15 24.95
CA ALA A 149 -10.33 9.49 23.79
C ALA A 149 -11.73 8.85 23.85
N ALA A 150 -11.80 7.60 24.31
CA ALA A 150 -13.05 6.88 24.50
C ALA A 150 -14.01 7.53 25.49
N ALA A 151 -13.49 8.08 26.60
CA ALA A 151 -14.29 8.73 27.62
C ALA A 151 -14.78 10.10 27.15
N GLU A 152 -13.88 10.88 26.55
CA GLU A 152 -14.21 12.22 26.04
C GLU A 152 -15.19 12.18 24.87
N LEU A 153 -14.98 11.26 23.92
CA LEU A 153 -15.91 11.06 22.80
C LEU A 153 -17.29 10.60 23.29
N ARG A 154 -17.34 9.76 24.34
CA ARG A 154 -18.60 9.33 24.95
C ARG A 154 -19.31 10.51 25.62
N GLU A 155 -18.61 11.30 26.44
CA GLU A 155 -19.19 12.50 27.07
C GLU A 155 -19.71 13.49 26.03
N LEU A 156 -18.94 13.71 24.95
CA LEU A 156 -19.32 14.58 23.85
C LEU A 156 -20.60 14.06 23.15
N GLY A 157 -20.64 12.78 22.82
CA GLY A 157 -21.79 12.13 22.17
C GLY A 157 -23.04 12.14 23.05
N ASP A 158 -22.93 11.65 24.28
CA ASP A 158 -24.04 11.53 25.23
C ASP A 158 -24.69 12.89 25.49
N ARG A 159 -23.86 13.93 25.72
CA ARG A 159 -24.38 15.27 25.94
C ARG A 159 -25.03 15.87 24.70
N THR A 160 -24.52 15.56 23.50
CA THR A 160 -25.14 15.99 22.24
C THR A 160 -26.52 15.34 22.07
N VAL A 161 -26.63 14.04 22.38
CA VAL A 161 -27.92 13.32 22.36
C VAL A 161 -28.91 13.91 23.36
N GLU A 162 -28.48 14.22 24.58
CA GLU A 162 -29.33 14.84 25.61
C GLU A 162 -29.89 16.20 25.18
N ILE A 163 -29.05 17.06 24.57
CA ILE A 163 -29.49 18.38 24.06
C ILE A 163 -30.60 18.20 23.00
N LEU A 164 -30.43 17.20 22.14
CA LEU A 164 -31.39 16.85 21.09
C LEU A 164 -32.60 16.05 21.61
N GLY A 165 -32.74 15.88 22.93
CA GLY A 165 -33.90 15.27 23.58
C GLY A 165 -33.90 13.74 23.62
N GLY A 166 -32.76 13.09 23.36
CA GLY A 166 -32.57 11.66 23.59
C GLY A 166 -32.08 11.33 25.00
N ASP A 167 -32.09 10.04 25.33
CA ASP A 167 -31.54 9.52 26.59
C ASP A 167 -30.52 8.40 26.28
N PRO A 168 -29.21 8.69 26.25
CA PRO A 168 -28.19 7.69 25.94
C PRO A 168 -28.09 6.60 27.02
N SER A 169 -28.53 6.89 28.26
CA SER A 169 -28.43 5.95 29.38
C SER A 169 -29.51 4.86 29.37
N ASN A 170 -30.62 5.13 28.68
CA ASN A 170 -31.76 4.22 28.54
C ASN A 170 -31.97 3.74 27.09
N SER A 171 -30.94 3.86 26.26
CA SER A 171 -30.96 3.44 24.85
C SER A 171 -29.95 2.32 24.59
N PHE A 172 -30.43 1.24 23.99
CA PHE A 172 -29.65 0.02 23.77
C PHE A 172 -29.72 -0.40 22.30
N SER A 173 -28.67 -1.02 21.81
CA SER A 173 -28.72 -1.81 20.59
C SER A 173 -29.69 -3.01 20.78
N PRO A 174 -30.29 -3.56 19.72
CA PRO A 174 -31.20 -4.71 19.82
C PRO A 174 -30.59 -5.96 20.48
N ASN A 175 -29.27 -6.03 20.60
CA ASN A 175 -28.55 -7.08 21.33
C ASN A 175 -28.37 -6.79 22.84
N GLY A 176 -28.96 -5.72 23.36
CA GLY A 176 -28.90 -5.29 24.77
C GLY A 176 -27.60 -4.56 25.16
N LEU A 177 -26.73 -4.22 24.21
CA LEU A 177 -25.55 -3.41 24.50
C LEU A 177 -25.91 -1.92 24.53
N PRO A 178 -25.45 -1.14 25.51
CA PRO A 178 -25.74 0.30 25.53
C PRO A 178 -24.97 1.00 24.39
N VAL A 179 -25.42 2.19 24.03
CA VAL A 179 -24.71 3.06 23.08
C VAL A 179 -23.32 3.38 23.63
N ARG A 180 -22.27 3.14 22.85
CA ARG A 180 -20.87 3.31 23.29
C ARG A 180 -20.02 3.87 22.16
N ALA A 181 -18.96 4.59 22.54
CA ALA A 181 -17.79 4.76 21.70
C ALA A 181 -17.12 3.38 21.47
N LEU A 182 -17.07 2.94 20.21
CA LEU A 182 -16.44 1.71 19.73
C LEU A 182 -15.02 2.02 19.27
N ALA A 183 -14.08 1.13 19.59
CA ALA A 183 -12.70 1.21 19.10
C ALA A 183 -12.54 0.39 17.83
N GLU A 184 -11.82 0.94 16.86
CA GLU A 184 -11.38 0.26 15.65
C GLU A 184 -9.86 0.44 15.51
N GLU A 185 -9.16 -0.63 15.16
CA GLU A 185 -7.73 -0.57 14.87
C GLU A 185 -7.51 0.20 13.56
N CYS A 186 -6.51 1.09 13.55
CA CYS A 186 -6.19 1.90 12.40
C CYS A 186 -4.67 2.14 12.31
N THR A 187 -4.27 2.86 11.27
CA THR A 187 -2.88 3.21 11.02
C THR A 187 -2.72 4.73 11.00
N LEU A 188 -1.77 5.24 11.78
CA LEU A 188 -1.36 6.65 11.81
C LEU A 188 -0.72 7.08 10.49
N GLU A 189 -0.56 8.38 10.27
CA GLU A 189 0.11 8.94 9.09
C GLU A 189 1.55 8.42 8.94
N ASN A 190 2.25 8.22 10.05
CA ASN A 190 3.59 7.62 10.08
C ASN A 190 3.60 6.08 10.00
N SER A 191 2.48 5.47 9.58
CA SER A 191 2.31 4.02 9.43
C SER A 191 2.46 3.19 10.71
N LYS A 192 2.40 3.82 11.89
CA LYS A 192 2.34 3.10 13.17
C LYS A 192 0.90 2.69 13.50
N PRO A 193 0.69 1.63 14.29
CA PRO A 193 -0.62 1.28 14.80
C PRO A 193 -1.21 2.42 15.64
N GLY A 194 -2.53 2.56 15.58
CA GLY A 194 -3.30 3.44 16.45
C GLY A 194 -4.74 2.96 16.58
N THR A 195 -5.54 3.75 17.26
CA THR A 195 -6.95 3.44 17.54
C THR A 195 -7.84 4.59 17.11
N SER A 196 -8.86 4.32 16.30
CA SER A 196 -9.96 5.25 16.05
C SER A 196 -11.15 4.88 16.92
N TRP A 197 -11.87 5.90 17.35
CA TRP A 197 -13.07 5.78 18.19
C TRP A 197 -14.27 6.34 17.47
N ARG A 198 -15.37 5.58 17.48
CA ARG A 198 -16.65 5.97 16.88
C ARG A 198 -17.78 5.91 17.91
N TYR A 199 -18.41 7.06 18.14
CA TYR A 199 -19.69 7.16 18.83
C TYR A 199 -20.82 7.19 17.79
N SER A 200 -21.89 6.43 18.02
CA SER A 200 -23.05 6.41 17.13
C SER A 200 -24.32 6.24 17.95
N PHE A 201 -25.22 7.20 17.85
CA PHE A 201 -26.57 7.15 18.39
C PHE A 201 -27.55 7.41 17.25
N ALA A 202 -28.37 6.43 16.89
CA ALA A 202 -29.43 6.61 15.89
C ALA A 202 -30.72 6.03 16.47
N ALA A 203 -31.65 6.90 16.86
CA ALA A 203 -32.89 6.51 17.57
C ALA A 203 -33.65 5.38 16.88
N GLU A 204 -33.70 5.38 15.55
CA GLU A 204 -34.36 4.37 14.73
C GLU A 204 -33.78 2.95 14.83
N LEU A 205 -32.54 2.82 15.29
CA LEU A 205 -31.83 1.54 15.42
C LEU A 205 -31.77 1.03 16.87
N LEU A 206 -32.38 1.75 17.80
CA LEU A 206 -32.22 1.51 19.23
C LEU A 206 -33.54 1.08 19.89
N VAL A 207 -33.40 0.41 21.02
CA VAL A 207 -34.49 -0.06 21.88
C VAL A 207 -34.33 0.49 23.30
N ASP A 208 -35.42 0.52 24.06
CA ASP A 208 -35.40 0.84 25.49
C ASP A 208 -34.94 -0.36 26.34
N ALA A 209 -34.91 -0.18 27.66
CA ALA A 209 -34.52 -1.23 28.61
C ALA A 209 -35.41 -2.49 28.57
N ASP A 210 -36.64 -2.38 28.08
CA ASP A 210 -37.58 -3.50 27.93
C ASP A 210 -37.47 -4.17 26.54
N GLY A 211 -36.60 -3.64 25.66
CA GLY A 211 -36.38 -4.12 24.32
C GLY A 211 -37.41 -3.63 23.30
N ALA A 212 -38.24 -2.64 23.66
CA ALA A 212 -39.15 -2.01 22.72
C ALA A 212 -38.39 -0.97 21.86
N PRO A 213 -38.68 -0.86 20.55
CA PRO A 213 -38.11 0.19 19.71
C PRO A 213 -38.34 1.58 20.28
N LEU A 214 -37.32 2.44 20.23
CA LEU A 214 -37.44 3.82 20.73
C LEU A 214 -38.34 4.70 19.87
N VAL A 215 -38.45 4.37 18.58
CA VAL A 215 -39.36 5.02 17.61
C VAL A 215 -40.35 4.00 17.08
N ALA A 216 -41.54 4.46 16.69
CA ALA A 216 -42.53 3.61 16.05
C ALA A 216 -42.08 3.23 14.64
N GLU A 217 -42.63 2.12 14.11
CA GLU A 217 -42.32 1.67 12.76
C GLU A 217 -42.67 2.76 11.72
N GLY A 218 -41.67 3.20 10.97
CA GLY A 218 -41.81 4.26 9.95
C GLY A 218 -41.57 5.68 10.43
N ASP A 219 -41.34 5.89 11.74
CA ASP A 219 -40.93 7.17 12.31
C ASP A 219 -39.39 7.25 12.45
N ASP A 220 -38.84 8.44 12.28
CA ASP A 220 -37.40 8.74 12.34
C ASP A 220 -37.02 9.64 13.54
N ARG A 221 -37.99 9.97 14.40
CA ARG A 221 -37.81 10.91 15.52
C ARG A 221 -38.40 10.38 16.82
N LEU A 222 -37.66 10.57 17.92
CA LEU A 222 -38.17 10.33 19.26
C LEU A 222 -39.32 11.30 19.60
N PRO A 223 -40.30 10.88 20.42
CA PRO A 223 -41.33 11.78 20.95
C PRO A 223 -40.77 12.97 21.74
N THR A 224 -39.59 12.79 22.34
CA THR A 224 -38.86 13.79 23.13
C THR A 224 -37.86 14.60 22.29
N ALA A 225 -37.68 14.27 21.01
CA ALA A 225 -36.67 14.90 20.17
C ALA A 225 -36.88 16.41 20.06
N THR A 226 -35.80 17.17 20.21
CA THR A 226 -35.77 18.61 19.99
C THR A 226 -35.05 18.94 18.68
N ASP A 227 -35.30 20.14 18.15
CA ASP A 227 -34.52 20.72 17.05
C ASP A 227 -33.44 21.69 17.57
N ASP A 228 -32.96 21.52 18.82
CA ASP A 228 -32.02 22.44 19.48
C ASP A 228 -30.58 22.30 18.98
N LEU A 229 -30.38 22.54 17.69
CA LEU A 229 -29.07 22.51 17.06
C LEU A 229 -28.20 23.69 17.49
N ASP A 230 -28.79 24.81 17.89
CA ASP A 230 -28.02 25.92 18.46
C ASP A 230 -27.42 25.55 19.82
N GLY A 231 -28.14 24.80 20.65
CA GLY A 231 -27.61 24.20 21.87
C GLY A 231 -26.46 23.23 21.61
N VAL A 232 -26.56 22.39 20.57
CA VAL A 232 -25.48 21.48 20.15
C VAL A 232 -24.25 22.26 19.73
N ARG A 233 -24.41 23.29 18.89
CA ARG A 233 -23.31 24.13 18.42
C ARG A 233 -22.61 24.85 19.57
N ALA A 234 -23.39 25.45 20.49
CA ALA A 234 -22.83 26.12 21.66
C ALA A 234 -22.06 25.14 22.56
N TYR A 235 -22.54 23.90 22.71
CA TYR A 235 -21.84 22.87 23.45
C TYR A 235 -20.53 22.45 22.76
N TRP A 236 -20.55 22.17 21.46
CA TRP A 236 -19.35 21.84 20.69
C TRP A 236 -18.32 22.98 20.73
N GLU A 237 -18.75 24.22 20.56
CA GLU A 237 -17.87 25.39 20.65
C GLU A 237 -17.21 25.49 22.04
N SER A 238 -17.95 25.17 23.12
CA SER A 238 -17.39 25.12 24.49
C SER A 238 -16.32 24.05 24.67
N LYS A 239 -16.31 23.02 23.81
CA LYS A 239 -15.31 21.95 23.74
C LYS A 239 -14.21 22.24 22.71
N GLY A 240 -14.23 23.41 22.07
CA GLY A 240 -13.27 23.80 21.03
C GLY A 240 -13.51 23.13 19.68
N ILE A 241 -14.73 22.62 19.45
CA ILE A 241 -15.13 21.97 18.21
C ILE A 241 -15.99 22.96 17.42
N ALA A 242 -15.54 23.30 16.22
CA ALA A 242 -16.32 24.15 15.32
C ALA A 242 -17.47 23.34 14.69
N SER A 243 -18.47 24.04 14.15
CA SER A 243 -19.64 23.41 13.53
C SER A 243 -19.98 24.11 12.21
N GLU A 244 -20.29 23.35 11.17
CA GLU A 244 -20.77 23.88 9.90
C GLU A 244 -22.08 23.20 9.51
N ALA A 245 -23.02 23.97 8.94
CA ALA A 245 -24.25 23.41 8.41
C ALA A 245 -23.92 22.52 7.19
N ASP A 246 -24.41 21.29 7.19
CA ASP A 246 -24.22 20.40 6.05
C ASP A 246 -25.17 20.81 4.91
N SER A 247 -24.67 21.69 4.04
CA SER A 247 -25.40 22.16 2.86
C SER A 247 -25.54 21.08 1.76
N ALA A 248 -24.79 19.96 1.87
CA ALA A 248 -24.84 18.85 0.93
C ALA A 248 -25.79 17.72 1.38
N SER A 249 -26.15 17.67 2.66
CA SER A 249 -27.09 16.69 3.19
C SER A 249 -28.51 16.94 2.68
N ALA A 250 -29.12 15.89 2.12
CA ALA A 250 -30.52 15.90 1.68
C ALA A 250 -31.51 15.97 2.86
N ALA A 251 -31.06 15.68 4.09
CA ALA A 251 -31.92 15.60 5.27
C ALA A 251 -32.39 16.98 5.78
N GLY A 252 -31.70 18.07 5.41
CA GLY A 252 -31.91 19.38 6.04
C GLY A 252 -31.54 19.35 7.54
N ASN A 253 -31.12 20.49 8.10
CA ASN A 253 -30.88 20.62 9.55
C ASN A 253 -29.86 19.63 10.13
N GLN A 254 -28.71 19.44 9.48
CA GLN A 254 -27.58 18.68 9.99
C GLN A 254 -26.38 19.60 10.18
N PHE A 255 -25.62 19.41 11.26
CA PHE A 255 -24.33 20.07 11.47
C PHE A 255 -23.20 19.06 11.49
N VAL A 256 -22.10 19.39 10.82
CA VAL A 256 -20.85 18.64 10.85
C VAL A 256 -19.94 19.26 11.91
N ALA A 257 -19.39 18.40 12.77
CA ALA A 257 -18.39 18.76 13.78
C ALA A 257 -17.01 18.87 13.13
N GLN A 258 -16.28 19.93 13.46
CA GLN A 258 -14.99 20.28 12.85
C GLN A 258 -13.94 20.43 13.96
N ALA A 259 -13.02 19.48 14.03
CA ALA A 259 -11.82 19.53 14.86
C ALA A 259 -10.72 18.69 14.23
N ASP A 260 -9.45 19.06 14.42
CA ASP A 260 -8.32 18.38 13.77
C ASP A 260 -8.20 16.89 14.15
N TRP A 261 -8.77 16.50 15.28
CA TRP A 261 -8.79 15.12 15.78
C TRP A 261 -10.09 14.36 15.48
N LEU A 262 -11.08 15.02 14.86
CA LEU A 262 -12.33 14.41 14.39
C LEU A 262 -12.23 14.10 12.90
N ASP A 263 -12.79 12.96 12.51
CA ASP A 263 -13.03 12.63 11.12
C ASP A 263 -14.18 13.47 10.54
N THR A 264 -14.09 13.73 9.25
CA THR A 264 -14.94 14.60 8.43
C THR A 264 -16.43 14.19 8.39
N TYR A 265 -16.74 12.94 8.76
CA TYR A 265 -18.11 12.40 8.78
C TYR A 265 -18.80 12.53 10.15
N SER A 266 -18.24 13.31 11.06
CA SER A 266 -18.83 13.55 12.39
C SER A 266 -19.97 14.57 12.30
N TYR A 267 -21.20 14.19 12.64
CA TYR A 267 -22.38 15.04 12.53
C TYR A 267 -23.40 14.86 13.66
N ALA A 268 -24.30 15.82 13.77
CA ALA A 268 -25.51 15.73 14.55
C ALA A 268 -26.72 16.26 13.75
N ARG A 269 -27.86 15.58 13.88
CA ARG A 269 -29.15 15.99 13.32
C ARG A 269 -30.31 15.72 14.29
N PRO A 270 -31.42 16.47 14.20
CA PRO A 270 -32.62 16.20 14.98
C PRO A 270 -33.13 14.78 14.71
N GLY A 271 -33.70 14.13 15.73
CA GLY A 271 -33.94 12.69 15.65
C GLY A 271 -33.97 12.05 17.02
N PRO A 272 -32.98 12.32 17.89
CA PRO A 272 -31.56 12.59 17.63
C PRO A 272 -30.84 11.51 16.81
N ASP A 273 -29.98 11.95 15.90
CA ASP A 273 -28.95 11.10 15.30
C ASP A 273 -27.59 11.81 15.37
N VAL A 274 -26.63 11.14 16.01
CA VAL A 274 -25.31 11.66 16.35
C VAL A 274 -24.27 10.63 15.99
N ILE A 275 -23.36 11.01 15.10
CA ILE A 275 -22.18 10.22 14.76
C ILE A 275 -20.95 11.08 15.01
N LEU A 276 -20.03 10.60 15.83
CA LEU A 276 -18.75 11.26 16.05
C LEU A 276 -17.65 10.23 15.89
N THR A 277 -16.75 10.46 14.95
CA THR A 277 -15.63 9.57 14.65
C THR A 277 -14.35 10.36 14.83
N THR A 278 -13.40 9.82 15.57
CA THR A 278 -12.05 10.38 15.67
C THR A 278 -11.21 9.95 14.49
N ILE A 279 -10.17 10.72 14.16
CA ILE A 279 -9.10 10.23 13.29
C ILE A 279 -8.38 9.04 13.95
N CYS A 280 -7.38 8.47 13.28
CA CYS A 280 -6.53 7.49 13.95
C CYS A 280 -5.70 8.19 15.05
N LEU A 281 -5.85 7.76 16.30
CA LEU A 281 -5.15 8.35 17.44
C LEU A 281 -4.02 7.44 17.90
N ALA A 282 -2.92 8.04 18.34
CA ALA A 282 -1.83 7.33 18.97
C ALA A 282 -2.24 6.87 20.37
N ASP A 283 -1.91 5.61 20.70
CA ASP A 283 -2.13 5.02 22.03
C ASP A 283 -1.18 5.58 23.11
#